data_AF-K1Y6P8-F1
#
_entry.id   AF-K1Y6P8-F1
#
_cell.length_a   1.000
_cell.length_b   1.000
_cell.length_c   1.000
_cell.angle_alpha   90.00
_cell.angle_beta   90.00
_cell.angle_gamma   90.00
#
_symmetry.space_group_name_H-M   'P 1'
#
loop_
_entity.id
_entity.type
_entity.pdbx_description
1 polymer ?
#
loop_
_entity_poly.entity_id
_entity_poly.type
_entity_poly.pdbx_seq_one_letter_code
_entity_poly.pdbx_strand_id
1 'polypeptide(L)'
;METAKFAKQTLGFQKTIFDNSFNAMIMVQDQTEKMVNSYLDQLPWVTEDGKKSLQTSINMAKKTRDDFKKAVEDGYHKFEELLEEKQ
;
A
#
# COMPACT_ATOMS: atom_id res chain seq x y z
N MET A 1 5.34 -7.14 -32.31
CA MET A 1 4.99 -8.41 -31.62
C MET A 1 5.98 -8.76 -30.50
N GLU A 2 7.29 -8.89 -30.74
CA GLU A 2 8.26 -9.21 -29.65
C GLU A 2 8.40 -8.10 -28.60
N THR A 3 8.51 -6.84 -29.01
CA THR A 3 8.65 -5.71 -28.07
C THR A 3 7.44 -5.57 -27.13
N ALA A 4 6.23 -5.79 -27.65
CA ALA A 4 4.99 -5.75 -26.86
C ALA A 4 4.94 -6.91 -25.84
N LYS A 5 5.39 -8.10 -26.23
CA LYS A 5 5.49 -9.27 -25.33
C LYS A 5 6.52 -9.04 -24.22
N PHE A 6 7.68 -8.50 -24.56
CA PHE A 6 8.71 -8.13 -23.59
C PHE A 6 8.24 -7.03 -22.63
N ALA A 7 7.51 -6.02 -23.14
CA ALA A 7 6.88 -4.99 -22.32
C ALA A 7 5.86 -5.57 -21.33
N LYS A 8 4.96 -6.46 -21.79
CA LYS A 8 3.98 -7.14 -20.93
C LYS A 8 4.65 -7.96 -19.82
N GLN A 9 5.71 -8.70 -20.14
CA GLN A 9 6.48 -9.47 -19.15
C GLN A 9 7.16 -8.56 -18.12
N THR A 10 7.76 -7.44 -18.56
CA THR A 10 8.42 -6.48 -17.67
C THR A 10 7.42 -5.81 -16.73
N LEU A 11 6.25 -5.40 -17.25
CA LEU A 11 5.16 -4.84 -16.43
C LEU A 11 4.66 -5.84 -15.39
N GLY A 12 4.46 -7.10 -15.77
CA GLY A 12 4.04 -8.16 -14.83
C GLY A 12 5.07 -8.40 -13.71
N PHE A 13 6.35 -8.34 -14.04
CA PHE A 13 7.44 -8.43 -13.05
C PHE A 13 7.44 -7.22 -12.10
N GLN A 14 7.35 -6.00 -12.63
CA GLN A 14 7.28 -4.77 -11.84
C GLN A 14 6.06 -4.76 -10.91
N LYS A 15 4.89 -5.18 -11.41
CA LYS A 15 3.67 -5.32 -10.60
C LYS A 15 3.87 -6.29 -9.45
N THR A 16 4.45 -7.46 -9.73
CA THR A 16 4.73 -8.48 -8.71
C THR A 16 5.68 -7.96 -7.61
N ILE A 17 6.76 -7.27 -7.99
CA ILE A 17 7.68 -6.65 -7.03
C ILE A 17 6.95 -5.60 -6.19
N PHE A 18 6.14 -4.75 -6.84
CA PHE A 18 5.36 -3.73 -6.17
C PHE A 18 4.42 -4.35 -5.14
N ASP A 19 3.60 -5.32 -5.53
CA ASP A 19 2.62 -5.96 -4.66
C ASP A 19 3.29 -6.61 -3.44
N ASN A 20 4.40 -7.33 -3.66
CA ASN A 20 5.13 -7.96 -2.57
C ASN A 20 5.75 -6.93 -1.61
N SER A 21 6.39 -5.89 -2.15
CA SER A 21 7.01 -4.83 -1.35
C SER A 21 5.97 -4.01 -0.58
N PHE A 22 4.83 -3.74 -1.20
CA PHE A 22 3.72 -3.03 -0.60
C PHE A 22 3.08 -3.84 0.52
N ASN A 23 2.86 -5.14 0.32
CA ASN A 23 2.35 -6.03 1.37
C ASN A 23 3.35 -6.15 2.54
N ALA A 24 4.65 -6.21 2.26
CA ALA A 24 5.68 -6.20 3.30
C ALA A 24 5.65 -4.90 4.12
N MET A 25 5.49 -3.76 3.44
CA MET A 25 5.33 -2.46 4.11
C MET A 25 4.09 -2.43 5.00
N ILE A 26 2.94 -2.93 4.53
CA ILE A 26 1.71 -3.03 5.33
C ILE A 26 1.97 -3.82 6.61
N MET A 27 2.60 -5.00 6.50
CA MET A 27 2.89 -5.84 7.66
C MET A 27 3.75 -5.11 8.71
N VAL A 28 4.79 -4.40 8.27
CA VAL A 28 5.66 -3.62 9.18
C VAL A 28 4.90 -2.48 9.83
N GLN A 29 4.09 -1.75 9.07
CA GLN A 29 3.27 -0.65 9.61
C GLN A 29 2.25 -1.15 10.62
N ASP A 30 1.53 -2.22 10.31
CA ASP A 30 0.51 -2.80 11.19
C ASP A 30 1.13 -3.38 12.48
N GLN A 31 2.33 -3.96 12.39
CA GLN A 31 3.07 -4.43 13.56
C GLN A 31 3.58 -3.27 14.42
N THR A 32 4.02 -2.18 13.79
CA THR A 32 4.47 -0.96 14.48
C THR A 32 3.30 -0.27 15.19
N GLU A 33 2.14 -0.19 14.55
CA GLU A 33 0.90 0.33 15.17
C GLU A 33 0.55 -0.44 16.43
N LYS A 34 0.56 -1.78 16.38
CA LYS A 34 0.29 -2.62 17.55
C LYS A 34 1.27 -2.32 18.69
N MET A 35 2.56 -2.22 18.38
CA MET A 35 3.60 -1.91 19.35
C MET A 35 3.39 -0.53 19.99
N VAL A 36 3.11 0.49 19.18
CA VAL A 36 2.87 1.86 19.64
C VAL A 36 1.62 1.91 20.52
N ASN A 37 0.52 1.28 20.10
CA ASN A 37 -0.72 1.24 20.90
C ASN A 37 -0.48 0.55 22.26
N SER A 38 0.20 -0.60 22.27
CA SER A 38 0.55 -1.30 23.52
C SER A 38 1.45 -0.45 24.42
N TYR A 39 2.39 0.30 23.85
CA TYR A 39 3.26 1.20 24.61
C TYR A 39 2.46 2.37 25.22
N LEU A 40 1.56 2.99 24.45
CA LEU A 40 0.73 4.10 24.93
C LEU A 40 -0.24 3.67 26.04
N ASP A 41 -0.73 2.43 26.01
CA ASP A 41 -1.59 1.88 27.07
C ASP A 41 -0.86 1.73 28.42
N GLN A 42 0.47 1.67 28.41
CA GLN A 42 1.28 1.60 29.63
C GLN A 42 1.55 2.97 30.26
N LEU A 43 1.29 4.07 29.55
CA LEU A 43 1.61 5.42 30.00
C LEU A 43 0.43 6.05 30.76
N PRO A 44 0.59 6.37 32.06
CA PRO A 44 -0.53 6.85 32.89
C PRO A 44 -1.02 8.26 32.51
N TRP A 45 -0.29 9.00 31.68
CA TRP A 45 -0.63 10.36 31.23
C TRP A 45 -1.28 10.40 29.85
N VAL A 46 -1.44 9.26 29.16
CA VAL A 46 -2.09 9.24 27.85
C VAL A 46 -3.60 9.36 28.05
N THR A 47 -4.18 10.42 27.49
CA THR A 47 -5.62 10.68 27.54
C THR A 47 -6.36 9.91 26.45
N GLU A 48 -7.65 9.62 26.70
CA GLU A 48 -8.52 8.97 25.71
C GLU A 48 -8.64 9.79 24.41
N ASP A 49 -8.71 11.12 24.50
CA ASP A 49 -8.72 12.00 23.32
C ASP A 49 -7.42 11.90 22.52
N GLY A 50 -6.27 11.77 23.19
CA GLY A 50 -4.98 11.56 22.55
C GLY A 50 -4.93 10.23 21.78
N LYS A 51 -5.43 9.14 22.40
CA LYS A 51 -5.55 7.83 21.73
C LYS A 51 -6.46 7.91 20.50
N LYS A 52 -7.60 8.59 20.63
CA LYS A 52 -8.56 8.76 19.54
C LYS A 52 -7.97 9.57 18.37
N SER A 53 -7.21 10.62 18.66
CA SER A 53 -6.52 11.41 17.64
C SER A 53 -5.50 10.56 16.88
N LEU A 54 -4.67 9.79 17.60
CA LEU A 54 -3.70 8.88 17.00
C LEU A 54 -4.38 7.81 16.13
N GLN A 55 -5.45 7.18 16.63
CA GLN A 55 -6.20 6.18 15.86
C GLN A 55 -6.80 6.78 14.58
N THR A 56 -7.25 8.03 14.64
CA THR A 56 -7.74 8.76 13.45
C THR A 56 -6.62 8.96 12.44
N SER A 57 -5.43 9.39 12.87
CA SER A 57 -4.25 9.55 12.01
C SER A 57 -3.80 8.22 11.39
N ILE A 58 -3.81 7.13 12.15
CA ILE A 58 -3.52 5.77 11.67
C ILE A 58 -4.52 5.36 10.58
N ASN A 59 -5.82 5.54 10.84
CA ASN A 59 -6.86 5.17 9.87
C ASN A 59 -6.73 5.99 8.58
N MET A 60 -6.37 7.28 8.69
CA MET A 60 -6.09 8.12 7.54
C MET A 60 -4.88 7.60 6.75
N ALA A 61 -3.78 7.25 7.42
CA ALA A 61 -2.61 6.67 6.77
C ALA A 61 -2.93 5.34 6.06
N LYS A 62 -3.75 4.47 6.67
CA LYS A 62 -4.25 3.23 6.06
C LYS A 62 -5.08 3.51 4.81
N LYS A 63 -5.99 4.47 4.88
CA LYS A 63 -6.76 4.88 3.71
C LYS A 63 -5.86 5.40 2.59
N THR A 64 -4.90 6.27 2.91
CA THR A 64 -3.99 6.85 1.92
C THR A 64 -3.12 5.79 1.24
N ARG A 65 -2.62 4.79 1.99
CA ARG A 65 -1.85 3.69 1.36
C ARG A 65 -2.74 2.85 0.43
N ASP A 66 -3.98 2.58 0.81
CA ASP A 66 -4.91 1.79 -0.01
C ASP A 66 -5.30 2.53 -1.30
N ASP A 67 -5.57 3.84 -1.19
CA ASP A 67 -5.81 4.71 -2.34
C ASP A 67 -4.59 4.74 -3.28
N PHE A 68 -3.36 4.79 -2.73
CA PHE A 68 -2.13 4.74 -3.52
C PHE A 68 -1.98 3.40 -4.25
N LYS A 69 -2.22 2.27 -3.57
CA LYS A 69 -2.18 0.95 -4.22
C LYS A 69 -3.16 0.89 -5.38
N LYS A 70 -4.39 1.35 -5.16
CA LYS A 70 -5.42 1.38 -6.21
C LYS A 70 -4.99 2.22 -7.41
N ALA A 71 -4.41 3.41 -7.19
CA ALA A 71 -3.91 4.25 -8.27
C ALA A 71 -2.81 3.57 -9.09
N VAL A 72 -1.93 2.79 -8.43
CA VAL A 72 -0.89 2.00 -9.11
C VAL A 72 -1.51 0.84 -9.90
N GLU A 73 -2.46 0.10 -9.32
CA GLU A 73 -3.18 -0.99 -9.99
C GLU A 73 -3.95 -0.50 -11.23
N ASP A 74 -4.65 0.63 -11.12
CA ASP A 74 -5.35 1.28 -12.24
C ASP A 74 -4.35 1.70 -13.34
N GLY A 75 -3.14 2.15 -12.95
CA GLY A 75 -2.07 2.46 -13.88
C GLY A 75 -1.60 1.23 -14.66
N TYR A 76 -1.33 0.12 -13.97
CA TYR A 76 -0.97 -1.14 -14.63
C TYR A 76 -2.06 -1.63 -15.59
N HIS A 77 -3.33 -1.56 -15.18
CA HIS A 77 -4.45 -1.97 -16.02
C HIS A 77 -4.52 -1.17 -17.33
N LYS A 78 -4.39 0.16 -17.26
CA LYS A 78 -4.33 1.02 -18.45
C LYS A 78 -3.15 0.69 -19.36
N PHE A 79 -1.99 0.37 -18.79
CA PHE A 79 -0.84 -0.06 -19.58
C PHE A 79 -1.07 -1.40 -20.28
N GLU A 80 -1.76 -2.34 -19.62
CA GLU A 80 -2.15 -3.62 -20.22
C GLU A 80 -3.14 -3.41 -21.38
N GLU A 81 -4.17 -2.60 -21.20
CA GLU A 81 -5.14 -2.23 -22.25
C GLU A 81 -4.44 -1.62 -23.47
N LEU A 82 -3.55 -0.63 -23.27
CA LEU A 82 -2.80 0.02 -24.35
C LEU A 82 -1.88 -0.93 -25.13
N LEU A 83 -1.38 -1.99 -24.49
CA LEU A 83 -0.54 -2.99 -25.14
C LEU A 83 -1.36 -4.02 -25.91
N GLU A 84 -2.58 -4.29 -25.47
CA GLU A 84 -3.53 -5.19 -26.13
C GLU A 84 -4.20 -4.52 -27.34
N GLU A 85 -4.51 -3.21 -27.26
CA GLU A 85 -5.00 -2.41 -28.41
C GLU A 85 -3.98 -2.26 -29.56
N LYS A 86 -2.69 -2.44 -29.26
CA LYS A 86 -1.58 -2.35 -30.24
C LYS A 86 -1.18 -3.69 -30.87
N GLN A 87 -1.86 -4.78 -30.52
CA GLN A 87 -1.68 -6.11 -31.15
C GLN A 87 -2.66 -6.33 -32.29
#